data_AF-A0A024UBY4-F1
#
_entry.id   AF-A0A024UBY4-F1
#
_cell.length_a   1.000
_cell.length_b   1.000
_cell.length_c   1.000
_cell.angle_alpha   90.00
_cell.angle_beta   90.00
_cell.angle_gamma   90.00
#
_symmetry.space_group_name_H-M   'P 1'
#
loop_
_entity.id
_entity.type
_entity.pdbx_description
1 polymer ?
#
loop_
_entity_poly.entity_id
_entity_poly.type
_entity_poly.pdbx_seq_one_letter_code
_entity_poly.pdbx_strand_id
1 'polypeptide(L)'
;MPRGRQTRRKVFTVTEKLEVVKRYLNEGESFYSLGKSCGAQGNQVCRWVANHELLKQAAQRSPQAATVSIGRPVTNLDVEEQVLEYYNVLRDDDVAISTKMLKLKALNIDPTFRGGYTSALTSWHPSSDSSWPEDVVGT
;
A
#
# COMPACT_ATOMS: atom_id res chain seq x y z
N MET A 1 -11.64 6.04 35.72
CA MET A 1 -10.37 5.55 35.12
C MET A 1 -10.11 6.32 33.84
N PRO A 2 -9.08 7.18 33.77
CA PRO A 2 -8.74 7.83 32.50
C PRO A 2 -8.09 6.77 31.58
N ARG A 3 -8.60 6.64 30.35
CA ARG A 3 -7.97 5.77 29.34
C ARG A 3 -6.61 6.38 29.03
N GLY A 4 -5.53 5.64 29.33
CA GLY A 4 -4.16 6.09 29.06
C GLY A 4 -4.01 6.56 27.61
N ARG A 5 -3.22 7.61 27.42
CA ARG A 5 -2.90 8.21 26.11
C ARG A 5 -2.43 7.09 25.17
N GLN A 6 -3.25 6.70 24.20
CA GLN A 6 -2.87 5.68 23.23
C GLN A 6 -1.73 6.22 22.37
N THR A 7 -0.50 5.81 22.67
CA THR A 7 0.65 6.06 21.81
C THR A 7 0.35 5.44 20.44
N ARG A 8 0.50 6.24 19.37
CA ARG A 8 0.32 5.72 18.00
C ARG A 8 1.28 4.54 17.81
N ARG A 9 0.76 3.40 17.37
CA ARG A 9 1.57 2.21 17.06
C ARG A 9 2.54 2.57 15.94
N LYS A 10 3.82 2.25 16.11
CA LYS A 10 4.82 2.41 15.06
C LYS A 10 4.43 1.57 13.84
N VAL A 11 4.42 2.21 12.67
CA VAL A 11 4.27 1.52 11.37
C VAL A 11 5.67 1.17 10.90
N PHE A 12 5.86 -0.07 10.48
CA PHE A 12 7.13 -0.55 9.94
C PHE A 12 7.02 -0.72 8.42
N THR A 13 7.97 -0.14 7.69
CA THR A 13 8.11 -0.39 6.25
C THR A 13 8.58 -1.82 5.98
N VAL A 14 8.46 -2.28 4.75
CA VAL A 14 8.96 -3.59 4.34
C VAL A 14 10.49 -3.66 4.50
N THR A 15 11.21 -2.58 4.22
CA THR A 15 12.67 -2.51 4.43
C THR A 15 13.07 -2.64 5.89
N GLU A 16 12.43 -1.89 6.81
CA GLU A 16 12.71 -2.00 8.24
C GLU A 16 12.45 -3.42 8.76
N LYS A 17 11.40 -4.09 8.26
CA LYS A 17 11.12 -5.48 8.63
C LYS A 17 12.23 -6.43 8.15
N LEU A 18 12.72 -6.23 6.93
CA LEU A 18 13.80 -7.05 6.38
C LEU A 18 15.12 -6.87 7.14
N GLU A 19 15.41 -5.67 7.65
CA GLU A 19 16.58 -5.45 8.51
C GLU A 19 16.48 -6.24 9.82
N VAL A 20 15.31 -6.24 10.45
CA VAL A 20 15.07 -7.05 11.66
C VAL A 20 15.19 -8.55 11.37
N VAL A 21 14.69 -9.01 10.22
CA VAL A 21 14.85 -10.41 9.79
C VAL A 21 16.32 -10.77 9.55
N LYS A 22 17.10 -9.89 8.91
CA LYS A 22 18.53 -10.10 8.70
C LYS A 22 19.28 -10.28 10.03
N ARG A 23 18.98 -9.44 11.01
CA ARG A 23 19.56 -9.56 12.36
C ARG A 23 19.21 -10.90 13.01
N TYR A 24 17.94 -11.33 12.93
CA TYR A 24 17.54 -12.64 13.44
C TYR A 24 18.32 -13.80 12.78
N LEU A 25 18.41 -13.80 11.44
CA LEU A 25 19.02 -14.89 10.69
C LEU A 25 20.55 -14.95 10.83
N ASN A 26 21.21 -13.79 10.96
CA ASN A 26 22.67 -13.71 10.99
C ASN A 26 23.25 -13.70 12.40
N GLU A 27 22.58 -13.02 13.34
CA GLU A 27 23.10 -12.80 14.71
C GLU A 27 22.50 -13.80 15.72
N GLY A 28 21.45 -14.54 15.33
CA GLY A 28 20.80 -15.53 16.20
C GLY A 28 20.05 -14.93 17.39
N GLU A 29 19.71 -13.64 17.33
CA GLU A 29 18.98 -12.95 18.40
C GLU A 29 17.58 -13.51 18.61
N SER A 30 17.07 -13.44 19.85
CA SER A 30 15.70 -13.86 20.14
C SER A 30 14.66 -12.90 19.55
N PHE A 31 13.46 -13.39 19.23
CA PHE A 31 12.34 -12.52 18.80
C PHE A 31 12.00 -11.42 19.81
N TYR A 32 12.17 -11.70 21.10
CA TYR A 32 11.89 -10.76 22.18
C TYR A 32 12.89 -9.60 22.21
N SER A 33 14.19 -9.90 22.15
CA SER A 33 15.26 -8.88 22.16
C SER A 33 15.17 -7.97 20.94
N LEU A 34 14.96 -8.57 19.76
CA LEU A 34 14.78 -7.81 18.52
C LEU A 34 13.58 -6.88 18.61
N GLY A 35 12.41 -7.41 19.00
CA GLY A 35 11.20 -6.62 19.14
C GLY A 35 11.39 -5.43 20.08
N LYS A 36 11.98 -5.68 21.27
CA LYS A 36 12.24 -4.61 22.24
C LYS A 36 13.18 -3.53 21.69
N SER A 37 14.22 -3.93 20.94
CA SER A 37 15.20 -2.99 20.37
C SER A 37 14.62 -2.09 19.27
N CYS A 38 13.74 -2.63 18.42
CA CYS A 38 13.19 -1.92 17.27
C CYS A 38 11.81 -1.27 17.51
N GLY A 39 11.23 -1.50 18.70
CA GLY A 39 9.90 -1.04 19.07
C GLY A 39 8.76 -1.88 18.49
N ALA A 40 9.03 -3.16 18.17
CA ALA A 40 8.06 -4.14 17.70
C ALA A 40 7.70 -5.16 18.79
N GLN A 41 6.58 -5.85 18.62
CA GLN A 41 6.26 -7.01 19.45
C GLN A 41 6.99 -8.25 18.92
N GLY A 42 7.44 -9.14 19.81
CA GLY A 42 8.12 -10.38 19.40
C GLY A 42 7.29 -11.23 18.42
N ASN A 43 5.96 -11.25 18.56
CA ASN A 43 5.08 -11.93 17.61
C ASN A 43 5.08 -11.29 16.21
N GLN A 44 5.30 -9.97 16.11
CA GLN A 44 5.46 -9.31 14.80
C GLN A 44 6.77 -9.77 14.14
N VAL A 45 7.85 -9.83 14.91
CA VAL A 45 9.15 -10.32 14.41
C VAL A 45 9.05 -11.76 13.92
N CYS A 46 8.43 -12.65 14.70
CA CYS A 46 8.18 -14.04 14.31
C CYS A 46 7.43 -14.11 12.96
N ARG A 47 6.37 -13.31 12.79
CA ARG A 47 5.63 -13.25 11.52
C ARG A 47 6.45 -12.70 10.36
N TRP A 48 7.34 -11.74 10.59
CA TRP A 48 8.21 -11.20 9.54
C TRP A 48 9.24 -12.24 9.09
N VAL A 49 9.85 -12.96 10.04
CA VAL A 49 10.78 -14.06 9.75
C VAL A 49 10.07 -15.17 8.97
N ALA A 50 8.87 -15.57 9.37
CA ALA A 50 8.10 -16.60 8.66
C ALA A 50 7.72 -16.18 7.22
N ASN A 51 7.53 -14.88 6.96
CA ASN A 51 7.09 -14.36 5.66
C ASN A 51 8.19 -13.55 4.93
N HIS A 52 9.47 -13.81 5.21
CA HIS A 52 10.55 -12.96 4.72
C HIS A 52 10.70 -12.95 3.19
N GLU A 53 10.37 -14.04 2.51
CA GLU A 53 10.33 -14.07 1.04
C GLU A 53 9.25 -13.16 0.46
N LEU A 54 8.06 -13.12 1.07
CA LEU A 54 7.01 -12.17 0.68
C LEU A 54 7.41 -10.72 0.96
N LEU A 55 8.18 -10.48 2.03
CA LEU A 55 8.76 -9.17 2.31
C LEU A 55 9.79 -8.77 1.24
N LYS A 56 10.64 -9.69 0.76
CA LYS A 56 11.57 -9.41 -0.35
C LYS A 56 10.83 -9.02 -1.62
N GLN A 57 9.80 -9.78 -1.99
CA GLN A 57 8.95 -9.48 -3.16
C GLN A 57 8.23 -8.14 -3.03
N ALA A 58 7.76 -7.80 -1.82
CA ALA A 58 7.14 -6.51 -1.57
C ALA A 58 8.16 -5.35 -1.62
N ALA A 59 9.39 -5.56 -1.14
CA ALA A 59 10.45 -4.56 -1.19
C ALA A 59 10.87 -4.23 -2.63
N GLN A 60 10.89 -5.24 -3.52
CA GLN A 60 11.16 -5.04 -4.94
C GLN A 60 10.12 -4.15 -5.62
N ARG A 61 8.85 -4.22 -5.19
CA ARG A 61 7.77 -3.39 -5.73
C ARG A 61 7.73 -2.00 -5.11
N SER A 62 7.82 -1.92 -3.78
CA SER A 62 7.80 -0.67 -3.05
C SER A 62 8.51 -0.82 -1.70
N PRO A 63 9.76 -0.32 -1.57
CA PRO A 63 10.53 -0.41 -0.32
C PRO A 63 9.85 0.28 0.87
N GLN A 64 9.10 1.35 0.60
CA GLN A 64 8.41 2.16 1.60
C GLN A 64 7.02 1.63 1.97
N ALA A 65 6.55 0.57 1.30
CA ALA A 65 5.25 -0.02 1.62
C ALA A 65 5.22 -0.52 3.08
N ALA A 66 4.07 -0.37 3.74
CA ALA A 66 3.86 -0.90 5.08
C ALA A 66 3.30 -2.34 5.07
N THR A 67 2.89 -2.87 3.92
CA THR A 67 2.20 -4.16 3.77
C THR A 67 2.79 -4.99 2.64
N VAL A 68 2.69 -6.31 2.75
CA VAL A 68 3.07 -7.24 1.66
C VAL A 68 1.98 -7.44 0.61
N SER A 69 0.73 -7.09 0.94
CA SER A 69 -0.41 -7.25 0.04
C SER A 69 -0.24 -6.44 -1.24
N ILE A 70 -0.54 -7.06 -2.38
CA ILE A 70 -0.48 -6.44 -3.71
C ILE A 70 -1.56 -5.37 -3.89
N GLY A 71 -2.64 -5.43 -3.11
CA GLY A 71 -3.81 -4.59 -3.31
C GLY A 71 -4.88 -5.32 -4.12
N ARG A 72 -5.88 -4.58 -4.60
CA ARG A 72 -6.94 -5.14 -5.45
C ARG A 72 -6.47 -5.18 -6.90
N PRO A 73 -6.77 -6.26 -7.66
CA PRO A 73 -6.46 -6.29 -9.08
C PRO A 73 -7.29 -5.24 -9.84
N VAL A 74 -6.66 -4.61 -10.84
CA VAL A 74 -7.31 -3.74 -11.82
C VAL A 74 -8.39 -4.55 -12.54
N THR A 75 -9.62 -4.05 -12.55
CA THR A 75 -10.77 -4.81 -13.09
C THR A 75 -11.08 -4.43 -14.54
N ASN A 76 -10.97 -3.15 -14.88
CA ASN A 76 -11.11 -2.67 -16.26
C ASN A 76 -10.04 -1.61 -16.49
N LEU A 77 -8.98 -1.96 -17.23
CA LEU A 77 -7.78 -1.13 -17.38
C LEU A 77 -8.12 0.23 -18.00
N ASP A 78 -8.92 0.25 -19.06
CA ASP A 78 -9.30 1.46 -19.79
C ASP A 78 -10.08 2.45 -18.88
N VAL A 79 -11.05 1.94 -18.12
CA VAL A 79 -11.82 2.77 -17.17
C VAL A 79 -10.93 3.28 -16.05
N GLU A 80 -10.05 2.45 -15.50
CA GLU A 80 -9.16 2.85 -14.40
C GLU A 80 -8.10 3.87 -14.85
N GLU A 81 -7.57 3.75 -16.08
CA GLU A 81 -6.62 4.69 -16.68
C GLU A 81 -7.27 6.06 -16.94
N GLN A 82 -8.44 6.10 -17.56
CA GLN A 82 -9.16 7.35 -17.81
C GLN A 82 -9.60 8.06 -16.52
N VAL A 83 -9.93 7.31 -15.46
CA VAL A 83 -10.23 7.89 -14.15
C VAL A 83 -8.96 8.42 -13.49
N LEU A 84 -7.81 7.75 -13.67
CA LEU A 84 -6.52 8.21 -13.16
C LEU A 84 -6.08 9.50 -13.86
N GLU A 85 -6.24 9.60 -15.18
CA GLU A 85 -5.98 10.83 -15.93
C GLU A 85 -6.85 11.98 -15.41
N TYR A 86 -8.16 11.74 -15.25
CA TYR A 86 -9.09 12.71 -14.66
C TYR A 86 -8.67 13.14 -13.25
N TYR A 87 -8.20 12.21 -12.42
CA TYR A 87 -7.67 12.50 -11.08
C TYR A 87 -6.45 13.42 -11.15
N ASN A 88 -5.50 13.15 -12.06
CA ASN A 88 -4.27 13.94 -12.20
C ASN A 88 -4.58 15.37 -12.62
N VAL A 89 -5.46 15.56 -13.61
CA VAL A 89 -5.90 16.90 -14.05
C VAL A 89 -6.48 17.70 -12.90
N LEU A 90 -7.41 17.11 -12.14
CA LEU A 90 -8.01 17.80 -10.99
C LEU A 90 -6.99 18.13 -9.89
N ARG A 91 -5.97 17.28 -9.72
CA ARG A 91 -4.92 17.49 -8.73
C ARG A 91 -3.98 18.62 -9.14
N ASP A 92 -3.64 18.70 -10.43
CA ASP A 92 -2.81 19.77 -10.99
C ASP A 92 -3.53 21.13 -10.93
N ASP A 93 -4.86 21.12 -11.05
CA ASP A 93 -5.73 22.29 -10.90
C ASP A 93 -6.06 22.64 -9.43
N ASP A 94 -5.45 21.96 -8.45
CA ASP A 94 -5.70 22.10 -6.99
C ASP A 94 -7.18 21.98 -6.60
N VAL A 95 -7.95 21.17 -7.34
CA VAL A 95 -9.36 20.91 -7.08
C VAL A 95 -9.50 19.81 -6.04
N ALA A 96 -10.32 20.04 -5.01
CA ALA A 96 -10.63 19.02 -4.02
C ALA A 96 -11.35 17.81 -4.65
N ILE A 97 -10.71 16.64 -4.63
CA ILE A 97 -11.23 15.42 -5.27
C ILE A 97 -11.99 14.56 -4.25
N SER A 98 -13.27 14.32 -4.49
CA SER A 98 -14.06 13.36 -3.71
C SER A 98 -14.12 12.00 -4.38
N THR A 99 -14.24 10.93 -3.59
CA THR A 99 -14.44 9.57 -4.13
C THR A 99 -15.72 9.48 -4.97
N LYS A 100 -16.74 10.29 -4.69
CA LYS A 100 -17.98 10.33 -5.47
C LYS A 100 -17.73 10.80 -6.91
N MET A 101 -16.86 11.79 -7.12
CA MET A 101 -16.51 12.28 -8.45
C MET A 101 -15.84 11.18 -9.29
N LEU A 102 -14.89 10.46 -8.70
CA LEU A 102 -14.19 9.37 -9.38
C LEU A 102 -15.14 8.22 -9.76
N LYS A 103 -16.10 7.89 -8.89
CA LYS A 103 -17.15 6.90 -9.18
C LYS A 103 -18.08 7.32 -10.32
N LEU A 104 -18.51 8.58 -10.31
CA LEU A 104 -19.36 9.12 -11.38
C LEU A 104 -18.60 9.15 -12.71
N LYS A 105 -17.32 9.51 -12.70
CA LYS A 105 -16.46 9.44 -13.90
C LYS A 105 -16.35 8.01 -14.40
N ALA A 106 -16.08 7.04 -13.52
CA ALA A 106 -16.00 5.63 -13.90
C ALA A 106 -17.31 5.11 -14.53
N LEU A 107 -18.46 5.42 -13.94
CA LEU A 107 -19.77 5.03 -14.49
C LEU A 107 -20.16 5.80 -15.76
N ASN A 108 -19.61 6.99 -15.95
CA ASN A 108 -19.80 7.76 -17.18
C ASN A 108 -19.00 7.18 -18.34
N ILE A 109 -17.82 6.61 -18.07
CA ILE A 109 -17.00 5.90 -19.07
C ILE A 109 -17.64 4.54 -19.39
N ASP A 110 -17.94 3.75 -18.36
CA ASP A 110 -18.58 2.44 -18.49
C ASP A 110 -19.74 2.31 -17.48
N PRO A 111 -21.00 2.43 -17.96
CA PRO A 111 -22.18 2.28 -17.12
C PRO A 111 -22.33 0.89 -16.49
N THR A 112 -21.62 -0.12 -16.98
CA THR A 112 -21.64 -1.48 -16.43
C THR A 112 -20.48 -1.75 -15.46
N PHE A 113 -19.58 -0.78 -15.26
CA PHE A 113 -18.41 -0.92 -14.39
C PHE A 113 -18.81 -1.36 -12.98
N ARG A 114 -18.26 -2.51 -12.56
CA ARG A 114 -18.56 -3.19 -11.28
C ARG A 114 -20.08 -3.32 -11.02
N GLY A 115 -20.84 -3.64 -12.06
CA GLY A 115 -22.28 -3.88 -11.99
C GLY A 115 -23.16 -2.62 -12.09
N GLY A 116 -22.58 -1.46 -12.39
CA GLY A 116 -23.31 -0.24 -12.76
C GLY A 116 -23.99 0.54 -11.64
N TYR A 117 -23.83 0.12 -10.38
CA TYR A 117 -24.40 0.81 -9.22
C TYR A 117 -23.33 1.46 -8.35
N THR A 118 -23.56 2.70 -7.92
CA THR A 118 -22.62 3.45 -7.06
C THR A 118 -22.35 2.79 -5.71
N SER A 119 -23.29 1.97 -5.22
CA SER A 119 -23.16 1.18 -3.99
C SER A 119 -22.08 0.10 -4.12
N ALA A 120 -21.95 -0.54 -5.29
CA ALA A 120 -20.91 -1.52 -5.57
C ALA A 120 -19.49 -0.90 -5.60
N LEU A 121 -19.41 0.43 -5.76
CA LEU A 121 -18.17 1.19 -5.77
C LEU A 121 -17.78 1.74 -4.38
N THR A 122 -18.57 1.49 -3.32
CA THR A 122 -18.28 1.98 -1.95
C THR A 122 -16.90 1.58 -1.43
N SER A 123 -16.40 0.42 -1.84
CA SER A 123 -15.08 -0.11 -1.47
C SER A 123 -14.00 0.07 -2.55
N TRP A 124 -14.32 0.76 -3.65
CA TRP A 124 -13.39 0.97 -4.75
C TRP A 124 -12.61 2.27 -4.59
N HIS A 125 -11.28 2.15 -4.69
CA HIS A 125 -10.33 3.24 -4.78
C HIS A 125 -9.50 3.01 -6.04
N PRO A 126 -9.32 4.01 -6.92
CA PRO A 126 -8.46 3.87 -8.09
C PRO A 126 -7.02 3.58 -7.64
N SER A 127 -6.39 2.58 -8.27
CA SER A 127 -5.03 2.20 -7.94
C SER A 127 -4.08 3.32 -8.36
N SER A 128 -3.39 3.94 -7.41
CA SER A 128 -2.33 4.92 -7.69
C SER A 128 -0.98 4.27 -7.97
N ASP A 129 -0.91 2.93 -7.93
CA ASP A 129 0.31 2.15 -8.12
C ASP A 129 0.59 1.96 -9.62
N SER A 130 0.83 3.07 -10.32
CA SER A 130 1.59 3.04 -11.56
C SER A 130 3.06 2.90 -11.19
N SER A 131 3.57 1.67 -11.29
CA SER A 131 4.99 1.39 -11.38
C SER A 131 5.56 2.24 -12.51
N TRP A 132 6.29 3.30 -12.17
CA TRP A 132 7.10 4.04 -13.13
C TRP A 132 8.20 3.10 -13.66
N PRO A 133 8.37 2.91 -14.97
CA PRO A 133 9.67 2.55 -15.49
C PRO A 133 10.56 3.78 -15.33
N GLU A 134 11.50 3.73 -14.38
CA GLU A 134 12.72 4.53 -14.49
C GLU A 134 13.54 3.98 -15.66
N ASP A 135 14.23 4.87 -16.38
CA ASP A 135 15.05 4.70 -17.60
C ASP A 135 14.24 4.77 -18.91
N VAL A 136 14.37 5.82 -19.73
CA VAL A 136 15.61 6.24 -20.39
C VAL A 136 15.72 7.76 -20.46
N VAL A 137 16.73 8.31 -19.77
CA VAL A 137 17.35 9.60 -20.09
C VAL A 137 18.56 9.32 -20.98
N GLY A 138 18.53 9.90 -22.18
CA GLY A 138 19.65 10.43 -22.96
C GLY A 138 20.99 9.68 -23.02
N THR A 139 21.33 9.24 -24.24
CA THR A 139 22.51 9.81 -24.92
C THR A 139 22.18 9.98 -26.40
#